data_AF-A0AAF0UZ82-F1
#
_entry.id   AF-A0AAF0UZ82-F1
#
_cell.length_a   1.000
_cell.length_b   1.000
_cell.length_c   1.000
_cell.angle_alpha   90.00
_cell.angle_beta   90.00
_cell.angle_gamma   90.00
#
_symmetry.space_group_name_H-M   'P 1'
#
loop_
_entity.id
_entity.type
_entity.pdbx_description
1 polymer ?
#
loop_
_entity_poly.entity_id
_entity_poly.type
_entity_poly.pdbx_seq_one_letter_code
_entity_poly.pdbx_strand_id
1 'polypeptide(L)'
;MESMTELCDLIAQNPAQFVDKLAWICGRCPPPEALLVGSPRVSRSQLNAILAVARFLSKCPNHSDEMPKSILLAFYRSIPSSFNPSFWPQSFTNDTILSFFREFLEYICKASELSPEFSTDVARFTGDILISALGNPNGDFGVSKAVLKAMCYHFPPIPPDDANKLVLALLEQFDSFVPQELATSSHSSPMSMSNVDLLPASSGYSDGGGDAAEKRAIASFEEEPIDRIEKQEIALILIGNVLEKVSIDANLLESVRGIVKQQFQSMVTFLKIRKRDWSEQGQSLKVRINAKLAAYQAAARLQIKALASLDLDGKSSKKLLQGALASLIGAAEACLFSVWRKWRACEELFSSLLSGISHAAVARDGQMLRVLLIRFKSLVLATCAQTDTWGSNQGPMFESVLKTSCEIIQFGWNKDRSPVDTFIMGFPICERNGYDEEVSFILPFT
;
A
#
# COMPACT_ATOMS: atom_id res chain seq x y z
N MET A 1 -25.09 12.54 16.64
CA MET A 1 -24.65 12.21 15.28
C MET A 1 -25.64 11.22 14.67
N GLU A 2 -25.97 10.13 15.37
CA GLU A 2 -26.97 9.13 14.98
C GLU A 2 -28.32 9.70 14.50
N SER A 3 -28.91 10.64 15.24
CA SER A 3 -30.19 11.26 14.83
C SER A 3 -30.11 12.07 13.54
N MET A 4 -28.94 12.64 13.22
CA MET A 4 -28.74 13.39 11.97
C MET A 4 -28.39 12.45 10.81
N THR A 5 -27.70 11.35 11.07
CA THR A 5 -27.45 10.31 10.06
C THR A 5 -28.72 9.56 9.67
N GLU A 6 -29.59 9.25 10.62
CA GLU A 6 -30.92 8.66 10.35
C GLU A 6 -31.79 9.62 9.56
N LEU A 7 -31.77 10.92 9.90
CA LEU A 7 -32.48 11.93 9.14
C LEU A 7 -31.98 12.01 7.69
N CYS A 8 -30.67 12.02 7.46
CA CYS A 8 -30.11 12.00 6.10
C CYS A 8 -30.51 10.75 5.31
N ASP A 9 -30.58 9.61 5.97
CA ASP A 9 -30.98 8.35 5.34
C ASP A 9 -32.46 8.37 4.93
N LEU A 10 -33.33 8.98 5.75
CA LEU A 10 -34.74 9.21 5.41
C LEU A 10 -34.90 10.24 4.28
N ILE A 11 -34.10 11.31 4.28
CA ILE A 11 -34.10 12.32 3.20
C ILE A 11 -33.67 11.67 1.89
N ALA A 12 -32.64 10.83 1.90
CA ALA A 12 -32.18 10.11 0.71
C ALA A 12 -33.26 9.17 0.12
N GLN A 13 -34.11 8.56 0.95
CA GLN A 13 -35.20 7.72 0.45
C GLN A 13 -36.31 8.52 -0.23
N ASN A 14 -36.57 9.77 0.21
CA ASN A 14 -37.66 10.60 -0.30
C ASN A 14 -37.24 12.09 -0.42
N PRO A 15 -36.29 12.44 -1.31
CA PRO A 15 -35.68 13.77 -1.34
C PRO A 15 -36.70 14.89 -1.61
N ALA A 16 -37.68 14.64 -2.48
CA ALA A 16 -38.73 15.61 -2.83
C ALA A 16 -39.66 15.98 -1.65
N GLN A 17 -39.80 15.11 -0.64
CA GLN A 17 -40.65 15.37 0.53
C GLN A 17 -39.95 16.14 1.64
N PHE A 18 -38.61 16.21 1.60
CA PHE A 18 -37.79 16.75 2.68
C PHE A 18 -36.84 17.87 2.22
N VAL A 19 -37.18 18.55 1.12
CA VAL A 19 -36.37 19.65 0.54
C VAL A 19 -36.03 20.71 1.60
N ASP A 20 -36.99 21.16 2.40
CA ASP A 20 -36.76 22.16 3.46
C ASP A 20 -35.79 21.67 4.54
N LYS A 21 -35.83 20.37 4.87
CA LYS A 21 -34.91 19.79 5.85
C LYS A 21 -33.50 19.66 5.28
N LEU A 22 -33.37 19.32 4.00
CA LEU A 22 -32.08 19.30 3.32
C LEU A 22 -31.47 20.70 3.25
N ALA A 23 -32.26 21.70 2.84
CA ALA A 23 -31.85 23.10 2.83
C ALA A 23 -31.44 23.58 4.23
N TRP A 24 -32.17 23.17 5.28
CA TRP A 24 -31.81 23.47 6.67
C TRP A 24 -30.46 22.85 7.08
N ILE A 25 -30.18 21.59 6.71
CA ILE A 25 -28.88 20.95 6.98
C ILE A 25 -27.76 21.68 6.23
N CYS A 26 -27.99 22.00 4.95
CA CYS A 26 -27.04 22.74 4.14
C CYS A 26 -26.74 24.14 4.70
N GLY A 27 -27.76 24.84 5.23
CA GLY A 27 -27.59 26.12 5.92
C GLY A 27 -26.82 26.04 7.25
N ARG A 28 -26.58 24.84 7.78
CA ARG A 28 -25.72 24.60 8.97
C ARG A 28 -24.26 24.34 8.61
N CYS A 29 -23.92 24.18 7.32
CA CYS A 29 -22.55 24.05 6.86
C CYS A 29 -21.80 25.39 6.98
N PRO A 30 -20.45 25.38 7.00
CA PRO A 30 -19.68 26.62 6.90
C PRO A 30 -19.99 27.33 5.58
N PRO A 31 -20.19 28.66 5.59
CA PRO A 31 -20.37 29.40 4.35
C PRO A 31 -19.10 29.30 3.48
N PRO A 32 -19.21 29.05 2.17
CA PRO A 32 -18.08 28.89 1.26
C PRO A 32 -17.08 30.06 1.31
N GLU A 33 -17.58 31.28 1.45
CA GLU A 33 -16.77 32.50 1.51
C GLU A 33 -15.92 32.54 2.77
N ALA A 34 -16.46 32.06 3.91
CA ALA A 34 -15.71 32.02 5.15
C ALA A 34 -14.55 31.01 5.07
N LEU A 35 -14.74 29.88 4.38
CA LEU A 35 -13.70 28.86 4.21
C LEU A 35 -12.49 29.35 3.39
N LEU A 36 -12.65 30.42 2.62
CA LEU A 36 -11.64 31.00 1.74
C LEU A 36 -10.97 32.26 2.31
N VAL A 37 -11.49 32.82 3.41
CA VAL A 37 -10.97 34.03 4.07
C VAL A 37 -10.22 33.68 5.34
N GLY A 38 -9.08 34.35 5.58
CA GLY A 38 -8.04 33.98 6.55
C GLY A 38 -8.52 33.51 7.93
N SER A 39 -8.12 32.28 8.27
CA SER A 39 -8.32 31.56 9.54
C SER A 39 -9.79 31.20 9.90
N PRO A 40 -10.50 30.45 9.04
CA PRO A 40 -11.85 30.01 9.36
C PRO A 40 -11.84 28.99 10.49
N ARG A 41 -12.45 29.31 11.62
CA ARG A 41 -12.68 28.34 12.69
C ARG A 41 -14.01 27.64 12.48
N VAL A 42 -13.96 26.36 12.13
CA VAL A 42 -15.16 25.55 11.91
C VAL A 42 -15.64 24.95 13.23
N SER A 43 -16.95 24.98 13.46
CA SER A 43 -17.59 24.39 14.64
C SER A 43 -17.89 22.90 14.47
N ARG A 44 -18.05 22.18 15.59
CA ARG A 44 -18.42 20.75 15.56
C ARG A 44 -19.76 20.50 14.86
N SER A 45 -20.74 21.38 15.03
CA SER A 45 -22.04 21.28 14.36
C SER A 45 -21.91 21.43 12.85
N GLN A 46 -21.07 22.36 12.39
CA GLN A 46 -20.78 22.56 10.97
C GLN A 46 -20.09 21.33 10.35
N LEU A 47 -19.10 20.74 11.02
CA LEU A 47 -18.45 19.51 10.55
C LEU A 47 -19.45 18.34 10.45
N ASN A 48 -20.32 18.18 11.45
CA ASN A 48 -21.36 17.15 11.39
C ASN A 48 -22.38 17.41 10.28
N ALA A 49 -22.71 18.67 9.98
CA ALA A 49 -23.56 19.03 8.85
C ALA A 49 -22.88 18.70 7.51
N ILE A 50 -21.58 18.93 7.36
CA ILE A 50 -20.81 18.52 6.19
C ILE A 50 -20.86 17.00 5.99
N LEU A 51 -20.65 16.20 7.04
CA LEU A 51 -20.77 14.73 6.95
C LEU A 51 -22.19 14.29 6.56
N ALA A 52 -23.21 14.95 7.10
CA ALA A 52 -24.61 14.70 6.79
C ALA A 52 -24.92 14.95 5.29
N VAL A 53 -24.45 16.07 4.74
CA VAL A 53 -24.58 16.39 3.31
C VAL A 53 -23.79 15.42 2.44
N ALA A 54 -22.56 15.05 2.83
CA ALA A 54 -21.74 14.06 2.13
C ALA A 54 -22.41 12.69 2.07
N ARG A 55 -22.94 12.22 3.20
CA ARG A 55 -23.70 10.97 3.27
C ARG A 55 -24.95 11.01 2.39
N PHE A 56 -25.69 12.12 2.39
CA PHE A 56 -26.84 12.29 1.50
C PHE A 56 -26.43 12.16 0.02
N LEU A 57 -25.39 12.87 -0.42
CA LEU A 57 -24.92 12.80 -1.81
C LEU A 57 -24.37 11.41 -2.19
N SER A 58 -23.77 10.68 -1.24
CA SER A 58 -23.33 9.29 -1.48
C SER A 58 -24.48 8.32 -1.78
N LYS A 59 -25.74 8.71 -1.50
CA LYS A 59 -26.95 7.91 -1.77
C LYS A 59 -27.83 8.50 -2.87
N CYS A 60 -27.83 9.83 -3.01
CA CYS A 60 -28.66 10.56 -3.96
C CYS A 60 -27.87 11.66 -4.69
N PRO A 61 -26.89 11.28 -5.54
CA PRO A 61 -25.99 12.26 -6.15
C PRO A 61 -26.62 13.02 -7.33
N ASN A 62 -27.68 12.47 -7.93
CA ASN A 62 -28.41 13.07 -9.06
C ASN A 62 -29.61 13.90 -8.60
N HIS A 63 -29.60 14.42 -7.37
CA HIS A 63 -30.61 15.36 -6.93
C HIS A 63 -30.58 16.61 -7.81
N SER A 64 -31.75 17.08 -8.24
CA SER A 64 -31.94 18.33 -8.99
C SER A 64 -31.40 19.60 -8.32
N ASP A 65 -31.18 19.60 -7.00
CA ASP A 65 -30.59 20.73 -6.30
C ASP A 65 -29.06 20.61 -6.29
N GLU A 66 -28.39 21.65 -6.82
CA GLU A 66 -26.92 21.74 -6.86
C GLU A 66 -26.32 22.25 -5.55
N MET A 67 -27.14 22.78 -4.63
CA MET A 67 -26.67 23.33 -3.35
C MET A 67 -25.84 22.32 -2.52
N PRO A 68 -26.28 21.06 -2.33
CA PRO A 68 -25.48 20.05 -1.62
C PRO A 68 -24.11 19.83 -2.26
N LYS A 69 -24.03 19.73 -3.59
CA LYS A 69 -22.78 19.50 -4.33
C LYS A 69 -21.85 20.70 -4.16
N SER A 70 -22.36 21.91 -4.35
CA SER A 70 -21.60 23.16 -4.21
C SER A 70 -20.97 23.31 -2.82
N ILE A 71 -21.73 23.02 -1.75
CA ILE A 71 -21.23 23.08 -0.37
C ILE A 71 -20.09 22.07 -0.14
N LEU A 72 -20.25 20.83 -0.61
CA LEU A 72 -19.21 19.83 -0.44
C LEU A 72 -17.96 20.16 -1.25
N LEU A 73 -18.11 20.66 -2.48
CA LEU A 73 -16.98 21.08 -3.30
C LEU A 73 -16.25 22.28 -2.68
N ALA A 74 -16.98 23.24 -2.12
CA ALA A 74 -16.38 24.36 -1.38
C ALA A 74 -15.59 23.89 -0.16
N PHE A 75 -16.14 22.97 0.62
CA PHE A 75 -15.43 22.37 1.75
C PHE A 75 -14.22 21.55 1.30
N TYR A 76 -14.37 20.71 0.28
CA TYR A 76 -13.31 19.89 -0.29
C TYR A 76 -12.13 20.74 -0.77
N ARG A 77 -12.41 21.81 -1.51
CA ARG A 77 -11.42 22.80 -1.95
C ARG A 77 -10.71 23.50 -0.79
N SER A 78 -11.37 23.64 0.36
CA SER A 78 -10.81 24.30 1.55
C SER A 78 -9.93 23.38 2.42
N ILE A 79 -9.78 22.09 2.08
CA ILE A 79 -8.96 21.15 2.87
C ILE A 79 -7.53 21.67 3.14
N PRO A 80 -6.81 22.33 2.21
CA PRO A 80 -5.49 22.86 2.51
C PRO A 80 -5.49 23.90 3.65
N SER A 81 -6.54 24.72 3.74
CA SER A 81 -6.75 25.65 4.85
C SER A 81 -6.93 24.93 6.20
N SER A 82 -7.44 23.69 6.17
CA SER A 82 -7.64 22.88 7.38
C SER A 82 -6.35 22.38 8.01
N PHE A 83 -5.21 22.44 7.31
CA PHE A 83 -3.92 22.01 7.88
C PHE A 83 -3.46 22.92 9.03
N ASN A 84 -4.02 24.12 9.15
CA ASN A 84 -3.82 24.97 10.31
C ASN A 84 -4.67 24.46 11.51
N PRO A 85 -4.09 24.18 12.68
CA PRO A 85 -4.84 23.73 13.86
C PRO A 85 -5.98 24.68 14.28
N SER A 86 -5.86 25.98 14.00
CA SER A 86 -6.92 26.97 14.29
C SER A 86 -8.20 26.78 13.48
N PHE A 87 -8.14 26.01 12.39
CA PHE A 87 -9.31 25.62 11.61
C PHE A 87 -10.28 24.76 12.43
N TRP A 88 -9.72 23.90 13.29
CA TRP A 88 -10.47 22.87 13.99
C TRP A 88 -11.01 23.38 15.33
N PRO A 89 -12.12 22.78 15.83
CA PRO A 89 -12.51 22.97 17.21
C PRO A 89 -11.38 22.53 18.15
N GLN A 90 -11.16 23.25 19.25
CA GLN A 90 -10.11 22.95 20.24
C GLN A 90 -10.20 21.54 20.85
N SER A 91 -11.37 20.91 20.80
CA SER A 91 -11.58 19.54 21.28
C SER A 91 -11.14 18.46 20.29
N PHE A 92 -10.77 18.81 19.06
CA PHE A 92 -10.40 17.84 18.03
C PHE A 92 -8.93 17.47 18.15
N THR A 93 -8.66 16.18 18.36
CA THR A 93 -7.33 15.59 18.25
C THR A 93 -7.06 15.16 16.81
N ASN A 94 -5.80 14.89 16.46
CA ASN A 94 -5.43 14.35 15.14
C ASN A 94 -6.19 13.05 14.81
N ASP A 95 -6.48 12.20 15.81
CA ASP A 95 -7.27 10.98 15.62
C ASP A 95 -8.74 11.28 15.28
N THR A 96 -9.31 12.31 15.91
CA THR A 96 -10.68 12.77 15.61
C THR A 96 -10.76 13.35 14.20
N ILE A 97 -9.73 14.11 13.81
CA ILE A 97 -9.60 14.67 12.46
C ILE A 97 -9.45 13.56 11.42
N LEU A 98 -8.60 12.55 11.69
CA LEU A 98 -8.45 11.38 10.85
C LEU A 98 -9.77 10.62 10.68
N SER A 99 -10.53 10.40 11.75
CA SER A 99 -11.84 9.74 11.67
C SER A 99 -12.84 10.54 10.83
N PHE A 100 -12.88 11.87 11.03
CA PHE A 100 -13.71 12.76 10.24
C PHE A 100 -13.38 12.65 8.75
N PHE A 101 -12.10 12.75 8.37
CA PHE A 101 -11.71 12.67 6.97
C PHE A 101 -11.92 11.28 6.38
N ARG A 102 -11.75 10.21 7.16
CA ARG A 102 -12.02 8.84 6.68
C ARG A 102 -13.49 8.70 6.27
N GLU A 103 -14.42 9.11 7.14
CA GLU A 103 -15.86 9.08 6.84
C GLU A 103 -16.23 10.03 5.69
N PHE A 104 -15.70 11.25 5.72
CA PHE A 104 -15.96 12.23 4.67
C PHE A 104 -15.50 11.75 3.30
N LEU A 105 -14.27 11.26 3.18
CA LEU A 105 -13.71 10.76 1.92
C LEU A 105 -14.41 9.48 1.44
N GLU A 106 -14.84 8.61 2.35
CA GLU A 106 -15.67 7.45 2.00
C GLU A 106 -16.93 7.89 1.25
N TYR A 107 -17.65 8.89 1.77
CA TYR A 107 -18.86 9.42 1.14
C TYR A 107 -18.55 10.15 -0.18
N ILE A 108 -17.47 10.92 -0.26
CA ILE A 108 -17.05 11.61 -1.48
C ILE A 108 -16.71 10.61 -2.59
N CYS A 109 -15.97 9.55 -2.28
CA CYS A 109 -15.65 8.49 -3.24
C CYS A 109 -16.93 7.81 -3.76
N LYS A 110 -17.83 7.39 -2.87
CA LYS A 110 -19.11 6.78 -3.25
C LYS A 110 -19.98 7.71 -4.11
N ALA A 111 -20.06 9.00 -3.76
CA ALA A 111 -20.79 9.98 -4.56
C ALA A 111 -20.15 10.16 -5.95
N SER A 112 -18.82 10.15 -6.04
CA SER A 112 -18.08 10.24 -7.31
C SER A 112 -18.30 9.02 -8.20
N GLU A 113 -18.37 7.82 -7.63
CA GLU A 113 -18.69 6.59 -8.37
C GLU A 113 -20.09 6.62 -9.00
N LEU A 114 -21.03 7.30 -8.35
CA LEU A 114 -22.42 7.37 -8.78
C LEU A 114 -22.74 8.60 -9.67
N SER A 115 -21.90 9.64 -9.66
CA SER A 115 -22.08 10.85 -10.48
C SER A 115 -20.77 11.30 -11.15
N PRO A 116 -20.64 11.13 -12.47
CA PRO A 116 -19.43 11.50 -13.23
C PRO A 116 -19.10 13.00 -13.19
N GLU A 117 -20.12 13.86 -13.19
CA GLU A 117 -19.96 15.32 -13.10
C GLU A 117 -19.30 15.71 -11.79
N PHE A 118 -19.86 15.23 -10.67
CA PHE A 118 -19.29 15.43 -9.34
C PHE A 118 -17.88 14.84 -9.23
N SER A 119 -17.64 13.65 -9.80
CA SER A 119 -16.32 13.04 -9.85
C SER A 119 -15.29 13.94 -10.55
N THR A 120 -15.67 14.59 -11.65
CA THR A 120 -14.78 15.51 -12.38
C THR A 120 -14.48 16.75 -11.55
N ASP A 121 -15.48 17.31 -10.87
CA ASP A 121 -15.27 18.48 -10.01
C ASP A 121 -14.37 18.17 -8.81
N VAL A 122 -14.52 17.01 -8.16
CA VAL A 122 -13.64 16.54 -7.09
C VAL A 122 -12.22 16.29 -7.61
N ALA A 123 -12.09 15.68 -8.79
CA ALA A 123 -10.79 15.38 -9.39
C ALA A 123 -9.93 16.63 -9.56
N ARG A 124 -10.53 17.75 -10.00
CA ARG A 124 -9.81 19.03 -10.23
C ARG A 124 -9.07 19.57 -9.00
N PHE A 125 -9.47 19.20 -7.79
CA PHE A 125 -8.85 19.69 -6.56
C PHE A 125 -7.99 18.64 -5.85
N THR A 126 -8.17 17.36 -6.17
CA THR A 126 -7.54 16.24 -5.43
C THR A 126 -6.01 16.31 -5.48
N GLY A 127 -5.44 16.60 -6.66
CA GLY A 127 -3.99 16.74 -6.84
C GLY A 127 -3.40 17.87 -5.99
N ASP A 128 -3.98 19.06 -6.07
CA ASP A 128 -3.53 20.24 -5.32
C ASP A 128 -3.61 20.04 -3.80
N ILE A 129 -4.67 19.38 -3.32
CA ILE A 129 -4.83 19.06 -1.89
C ILE A 129 -3.72 18.14 -1.42
N LEU A 130 -3.41 17.09 -2.19
CA LEU A 130 -2.34 16.15 -1.87
C LEU A 130 -0.98 16.84 -1.90
N ILE A 131 -0.67 17.59 -2.97
CA ILE A 131 0.60 18.32 -3.08
C ILE A 131 0.76 19.32 -1.93
N SER A 132 -0.30 20.04 -1.56
CA SER A 132 -0.29 20.96 -0.42
C SER A 132 -0.03 20.24 0.91
N ALA A 133 -0.59 19.04 1.09
CA ALA A 133 -0.38 18.23 2.30
C ALA A 133 1.06 17.70 2.40
N LEU A 134 1.68 17.39 1.25
CA LEU A 134 3.06 16.92 1.14
C LEU A 134 4.06 18.07 1.33
N GLY A 135 3.75 19.25 0.79
CA GLY A 135 4.64 20.42 0.73
C GLY A 135 4.70 21.25 2.00
N ASN A 136 4.25 20.75 3.17
CA ASN A 136 4.31 21.47 4.44
C ASN A 136 5.64 21.16 5.16
N PRO A 137 6.71 21.97 5.01
CA PRO A 137 8.06 21.63 5.49
C PRO A 137 8.27 22.12 6.93
N ASN A 138 7.43 23.04 7.41
CA ASN A 138 7.65 23.84 8.63
C ASN A 138 6.48 23.78 9.64
N GLY A 139 5.38 23.10 9.34
CA GLY A 139 4.20 23.01 10.20
C GLY A 139 4.07 21.67 10.93
N ASP A 140 3.28 21.66 12.01
CA ASP A 140 2.84 20.43 12.69
C ASP A 140 2.25 19.46 11.65
N PHE A 141 3.01 18.40 11.36
CA PHE A 141 2.61 17.36 10.40
C PHE A 141 1.35 16.61 10.84
N GLY A 142 0.81 16.86 12.04
CA GLY A 142 -0.33 16.15 12.61
C GLY A 142 -1.58 16.16 11.73
N VAL A 143 -2.04 17.33 11.29
CA VAL A 143 -3.30 17.45 10.53
C VAL A 143 -3.11 17.02 9.08
N SER A 144 -2.04 17.45 8.41
CA SER A 144 -1.76 17.03 7.03
C SER A 144 -1.55 15.52 6.95
N LYS A 145 -0.86 14.90 7.92
CA LYS A 145 -0.75 13.44 8.04
C LYS A 145 -2.09 12.77 8.24
N ALA A 146 -2.99 13.33 9.04
CA ALA A 146 -4.32 12.78 9.23
C ALA A 146 -5.10 12.76 7.91
N VAL A 147 -5.01 13.83 7.10
CA VAL A 147 -5.62 13.88 5.76
C VAL A 147 -5.00 12.86 4.82
N LEU A 148 -3.66 12.81 4.74
CA LEU A 148 -2.94 11.86 3.89
C LEU A 148 -3.28 10.40 4.27
N LYS A 149 -3.28 10.08 5.57
CA LYS A 149 -3.70 8.75 6.08
C LYS A 149 -5.14 8.45 5.70
N ALA A 150 -6.06 9.41 5.78
CA ALA A 150 -7.45 9.20 5.36
C ALA A 150 -7.54 8.89 3.85
N MET A 151 -6.77 9.58 3.01
CA MET A 151 -6.69 9.35 1.58
C MET A 151 -6.04 8.01 1.20
N CYS A 152 -5.20 7.43 2.07
CA CYS A 152 -4.73 6.05 1.92
C CYS A 152 -5.88 5.03 1.97
N TYR A 153 -6.92 5.27 2.78
CA TYR A 153 -8.10 4.40 2.90
C TYR A 153 -9.13 4.65 1.80
N HIS A 154 -9.43 5.92 1.52
CA HIS A 154 -10.42 6.32 0.53
C HIS A 154 -9.80 7.38 -0.37
N PHE A 155 -9.22 6.93 -1.49
CA PHE A 155 -8.56 7.80 -2.45
C PHE A 155 -9.60 8.39 -3.41
N PRO A 156 -9.76 9.73 -3.52
CA PRO A 156 -10.69 10.33 -4.48
C PRO A 156 -10.24 10.17 -5.95
N PRO A 157 -11.05 10.57 -6.94
CA PRO A 157 -10.63 10.64 -8.34
C PRO A 157 -9.51 11.67 -8.53
N ILE A 158 -8.59 11.46 -9.47
CA ILE A 158 -7.51 12.40 -9.80
C ILE A 158 -7.34 12.47 -11.33
N PRO A 159 -7.09 13.65 -11.93
CA PRO A 159 -6.84 13.74 -13.36
C PRO A 159 -5.44 13.22 -13.70
N PRO A 160 -5.21 12.69 -14.93
CA PRO A 160 -3.90 12.21 -15.37
C PRO A 160 -2.77 13.23 -15.26
N ASP A 161 -3.04 14.49 -15.59
CA ASP A 161 -2.04 15.56 -15.55
C ASP A 161 -1.51 15.81 -14.13
N ASP A 162 -2.34 15.62 -13.11
CA ASP A 162 -1.94 15.77 -11.70
C ASP A 162 -1.40 14.47 -11.11
N ALA A 163 -1.78 13.31 -11.64
CA ALA A 163 -1.24 12.02 -11.22
C ALA A 163 0.28 11.96 -11.38
N ASN A 164 0.81 12.40 -12.53
CA ASN A 164 2.25 12.45 -12.78
C ASN A 164 2.96 13.43 -11.81
N LYS A 165 2.43 14.64 -11.62
CA LYS A 165 2.98 15.63 -10.68
C LYS A 165 2.99 15.12 -9.24
N LEU A 166 1.91 14.47 -8.83
CA LEU A 166 1.77 13.91 -7.49
C LEU A 166 2.78 12.79 -7.28
N VAL A 167 2.93 11.85 -8.23
CA VAL A 167 3.91 10.77 -8.12
C VAL A 167 5.32 11.33 -8.08
N LEU A 168 5.65 12.34 -8.89
CA LEU A 168 6.92 13.05 -8.82
C LEU A 168 7.17 13.66 -7.43
N ALA A 169 6.21 14.43 -6.90
CA ALA A 169 6.33 15.03 -5.57
C ALA A 169 6.48 13.98 -4.45
N LEU A 170 5.82 12.82 -4.57
CA LEU A 170 5.95 11.70 -3.64
C LEU A 170 7.32 11.02 -3.75
N LEU A 171 7.87 10.90 -4.96
CA LEU A 171 9.21 10.33 -5.21
C LEU A 171 10.32 11.24 -4.69
N GLU A 172 10.21 12.56 -4.87
CA GLU A 172 11.19 13.54 -4.37
C GLU A 172 11.37 13.46 -2.84
N GLN A 173 10.32 13.02 -2.11
CA GLN A 173 10.47 12.75 -0.68
C GLN A 173 11.53 11.66 -0.44
N PHE A 174 11.57 10.61 -1.27
CA PHE A 174 12.57 9.54 -1.14
C PHE A 174 13.99 9.99 -1.43
N ASP A 175 14.20 10.92 -2.35
CA ASP A 175 15.52 11.48 -2.62
C ASP A 175 16.01 12.39 -1.48
N SER A 176 15.09 13.13 -0.84
CA SER A 176 15.37 13.89 0.38
C SER A 176 15.73 13.01 1.60
N PHE A 177 15.55 11.70 1.48
CA PHE A 177 15.79 10.72 2.54
C PHE A 177 17.17 10.05 2.46
N VAL A 178 17.97 10.31 1.42
CA VAL A 178 19.37 9.85 1.36
C VAL A 178 20.25 10.83 2.14
N PRO A 179 20.94 10.43 3.22
CA PRO A 179 21.97 11.27 3.81
C PRO A 179 23.04 11.57 2.77
N GLN A 180 23.34 12.85 2.59
CA GLN A 180 24.36 13.40 1.68
C GLN A 180 25.80 13.05 2.13
N GLU A 181 26.04 11.81 2.57
CA GLU A 181 27.36 11.28 2.91
C GLU A 181 27.71 10.01 2.12
N LEU A 182 26.79 9.48 1.31
CA LEU A 182 27.07 8.44 0.30
C LEU A 182 27.19 8.99 -1.13
N ALA A 183 27.02 10.30 -1.32
CA ALA A 183 27.04 10.98 -2.63
C ALA A 183 28.45 11.42 -3.10
N THR A 184 29.52 11.06 -2.39
CA THR A 184 30.90 11.36 -2.79
C THR A 184 31.64 10.11 -3.30
N SER A 185 31.05 9.37 -4.25
CA SER A 185 31.89 8.47 -5.08
C SER A 185 31.35 8.09 -6.46
N SER A 186 30.38 8.81 -7.04
CA SER A 186 29.88 8.42 -8.39
C SER A 186 29.27 9.55 -9.22
N HIS A 187 29.91 10.73 -9.22
CA HIS A 187 29.73 11.69 -10.31
C HIS A 187 30.93 11.64 -11.27
N SER A 188 30.83 10.80 -12.29
CA SER A 188 31.30 11.11 -13.65
C SER A 188 30.50 10.27 -14.67
N SER A 189 29.78 10.97 -15.55
CA SER A 189 28.93 10.45 -16.65
C SER A 189 29.78 9.95 -17.85
N PRO A 190 29.22 9.61 -19.04
CA PRO A 190 27.92 9.04 -19.43
C PRO A 190 28.05 7.77 -20.33
N MET A 191 26.92 7.07 -20.57
CA MET A 191 26.66 6.11 -21.67
C MET A 191 27.63 4.91 -21.89
N SER A 192 27.16 3.69 -21.61
CA SER A 192 27.47 2.52 -22.46
C SER A 192 26.49 1.36 -22.19
N MET A 193 25.79 0.92 -23.23
CA MET A 193 25.10 -0.37 -23.23
C MET A 193 26.13 -1.50 -23.26
N SER A 194 26.02 -2.46 -22.34
CA SER A 194 26.31 -3.86 -22.67
C SER A 194 25.65 -4.81 -21.67
N ASN A 195 24.97 -5.80 -22.25
CA ASN A 195 24.50 -7.00 -21.58
C ASN A 195 25.70 -7.86 -21.16
N VAL A 196 25.81 -8.25 -19.90
CA VAL A 196 26.40 -9.53 -19.53
C VAL A 196 25.72 -10.04 -18.26
N ASP A 197 25.18 -11.26 -18.33
CA ASP A 197 24.77 -12.09 -17.19
C ASP A 197 25.89 -12.19 -16.16
N LEU A 198 25.55 -12.25 -14.87
CA LEU A 198 26.32 -13.00 -13.87
C LEU A 198 25.43 -13.27 -12.64
N LEU A 199 25.00 -14.53 -12.54
CA LEU A 199 24.50 -15.15 -11.31
C LEU A 199 25.62 -15.17 -10.26
N PRO A 200 25.36 -14.95 -8.96
CA PRO A 200 26.34 -15.30 -7.95
C PRO A 200 26.21 -16.79 -7.64
N ALA A 201 27.16 -17.56 -8.15
CA ALA A 201 27.50 -18.87 -7.61
C ALA A 201 28.07 -18.71 -6.19
N SER A 202 27.73 -19.67 -5.35
CA SER A 202 28.25 -19.84 -3.98
C SER A 202 29.78 -19.96 -3.95
N SER A 203 30.36 -19.42 -2.87
CA SER A 203 31.58 -19.87 -2.17
C SER A 203 32.76 -18.90 -2.20
N GLY A 204 33.16 -18.44 -1.01
CA GLY A 204 34.38 -17.67 -0.76
C GLY A 204 34.32 -16.89 0.55
N TYR A 205 34.82 -17.48 1.63
CA TYR A 205 35.02 -16.83 2.93
C TYR A 205 35.91 -15.59 2.82
N SER A 206 35.39 -14.41 3.20
CA SER A 206 36.21 -13.31 3.70
C SER A 206 35.49 -12.67 4.90
N ASP A 207 35.90 -13.08 6.09
CA ASP A 207 35.41 -12.60 7.38
C ASP A 207 36.19 -11.32 7.74
N GLY A 208 35.49 -10.20 7.91
CA GLY A 208 36.09 -8.92 8.31
C GLY A 208 35.43 -7.66 7.74
N GLY A 209 34.74 -7.76 6.59
CA GLY A 209 33.99 -6.64 6.00
C GLY A 209 32.48 -6.64 6.29
N GLY A 210 31.92 -7.82 6.59
CA GLY A 210 30.47 -8.01 6.79
C GLY A 210 29.95 -7.39 8.08
N ASP A 211 30.67 -7.56 9.19
CA ASP A 211 30.22 -7.09 10.52
C ASP A 211 30.17 -5.56 10.62
N ALA A 212 31.11 -4.85 9.98
CA ALA A 212 31.09 -3.38 9.93
C ALA A 212 29.96 -2.83 9.04
N ALA A 213 29.65 -3.51 7.93
CA ALA A 213 28.54 -3.13 7.06
C ALA A 213 27.17 -3.43 7.70
N GLU A 214 27.06 -4.56 8.42
CA GLU A 214 25.86 -4.94 9.17
C GLU A 214 25.61 -3.99 10.34
N LYS A 215 26.64 -3.64 11.11
CA LYS A 215 26.55 -2.62 12.17
C LYS A 215 26.15 -1.25 11.64
N ARG A 216 26.68 -0.84 10.48
CA ARG A 216 26.29 0.42 9.83
C ARG A 216 24.82 0.40 9.38
N ALA A 217 24.32 -0.73 8.88
CA ALA A 217 22.92 -0.88 8.52
C ALA A 217 21.99 -0.87 9.74
N ILE A 218 22.40 -1.46 10.87
CA ILE A 218 21.64 -1.39 12.12
C ILE A 218 21.54 0.06 12.60
N ALA A 219 22.67 0.78 12.63
CA ALA A 219 22.71 2.18 13.03
C ALA A 219 21.78 3.05 12.16
N SER A 220 21.77 2.86 10.83
CA SER A 220 20.88 3.62 9.96
C SER A 220 19.40 3.35 10.20
N PHE A 221 19.03 2.12 10.60
CA PHE A 221 17.64 1.80 10.98
C PHE A 221 17.24 2.35 12.35
N GLU A 222 18.19 2.51 13.27
CA GLU A 222 17.96 3.09 14.61
C GLU A 222 17.89 4.63 14.57
N GLU A 223 18.73 5.25 13.75
CA GLU A 223 18.76 6.72 13.60
C GLU A 223 17.56 7.25 12.80
N GLU A 224 16.90 6.43 11.97
CA GLU A 224 15.77 6.88 11.18
C GLU A 224 14.55 7.23 12.05
N PRO A 225 14.01 8.46 11.98
CA PRO A 225 12.88 8.85 12.82
C PRO A 225 11.59 8.14 12.41
N ILE A 226 10.76 7.78 13.40
CA ILE A 226 9.48 7.07 13.17
C ILE A 226 8.55 7.84 12.22
N ASP A 227 8.49 9.17 12.36
CA ASP A 227 7.66 10.01 11.49
C ASP A 227 8.07 9.90 10.00
N ARG A 228 9.37 9.71 9.73
CA ARG A 228 9.87 9.50 8.38
C ARG A 228 9.47 8.13 7.82
N ILE A 229 9.45 7.09 8.65
CA ILE A 229 8.98 5.76 8.24
C ILE A 229 7.49 5.80 7.91
N GLU A 230 6.68 6.48 8.74
CA GLU A 230 5.24 6.65 8.47
C GLU A 230 4.99 7.49 7.21
N LYS A 231 5.81 8.51 6.94
CA LYS A 231 5.74 9.28 5.68
C LYS A 231 6.03 8.42 4.46
N GLN A 232 7.07 7.58 4.53
CA GLN A 232 7.38 6.61 3.46
C GLN A 232 6.22 5.64 3.24
N GLU A 233 5.64 5.09 4.31
CA GLU A 233 4.47 4.20 4.23
C GLU A 233 3.31 4.89 3.51
N ILE A 234 2.94 6.10 3.94
CA ILE A 234 1.88 6.90 3.32
C ILE A 234 2.18 7.13 1.84
N ALA A 235 3.40 7.54 1.50
CA ALA A 235 3.78 7.82 0.13
C ALA A 235 3.66 6.58 -0.76
N LEU A 236 4.14 5.42 -0.29
CA LEU A 236 4.02 4.14 -1.02
C LEU A 236 2.55 3.76 -1.26
N ILE A 237 1.67 3.93 -0.27
CA ILE A 237 0.24 3.65 -0.41
C ILE A 237 -0.40 4.61 -1.41
N LEU A 238 -0.11 5.91 -1.33
CA LEU A 238 -0.68 6.91 -2.23
C LEU A 238 -0.25 6.71 -3.68
N ILE A 239 1.04 6.43 -3.94
CA ILE A 239 1.52 6.06 -5.28
C ILE A 239 0.73 4.84 -5.78
N GLY A 240 0.54 3.84 -4.93
CA GLY A 240 -0.24 2.65 -5.27
C GLY A 240 -1.68 2.98 -5.65
N ASN A 241 -2.33 3.87 -4.90
CA ASN A 241 -3.70 4.29 -5.18
C ASN A 241 -3.81 5.11 -6.48
N VAL A 242 -2.79 5.89 -6.82
CA VAL A 242 -2.70 6.56 -8.13
C VAL A 242 -2.61 5.54 -9.26
N LEU A 243 -1.70 4.57 -9.16
CA LEU A 243 -1.50 3.52 -10.19
C LEU A 243 -2.74 2.67 -10.46
N GLU A 244 -3.61 2.52 -9.46
CA GLU A 244 -4.86 1.77 -9.59
C GLU A 244 -5.93 2.53 -10.39
N LYS A 245 -5.90 3.87 -10.35
CA LYS A 245 -6.92 4.71 -10.98
C LYS A 245 -6.50 5.32 -12.30
N VAL A 246 -5.21 5.60 -12.47
CA VAL A 246 -4.71 6.39 -13.60
C VAL A 246 -3.37 5.85 -14.08
N SER A 247 -3.18 5.81 -15.40
CA SER A 247 -1.89 5.51 -16.01
C SER A 247 -0.93 6.68 -15.83
N ILE A 248 0.32 6.38 -15.45
CA ILE A 248 1.39 7.36 -15.31
C ILE A 248 2.46 7.17 -16.38
N ASP A 249 3.33 8.16 -16.53
CA ASP A 249 4.44 8.11 -17.49
C ASP A 249 5.39 6.94 -17.22
N ALA A 250 5.86 6.29 -18.29
CA ALA A 250 6.74 5.12 -18.19
C ALA A 250 8.04 5.39 -17.41
N ASN A 251 8.60 6.59 -17.53
CA ASN A 251 9.80 6.99 -16.78
C ASN A 251 9.51 7.08 -15.27
N LEU A 252 8.35 7.62 -14.88
CA LEU A 252 7.93 7.69 -13.48
C LEU A 252 7.67 6.31 -12.92
N LEU A 253 7.02 5.44 -13.70
CA LEU A 253 6.78 4.06 -13.31
C LEU A 253 8.09 3.30 -13.06
N GLU A 254 9.14 3.56 -13.85
CA GLU A 254 10.45 2.95 -13.63
C GLU A 254 11.14 3.50 -12.37
N SER A 255 11.01 4.79 -12.07
CA SER A 255 11.47 5.38 -10.80
C SER A 255 10.73 4.76 -9.60
N VAL A 256 9.41 4.58 -9.69
CA VAL A 256 8.61 3.88 -8.67
C VAL A 256 9.13 2.47 -8.44
N ARG A 257 9.42 1.71 -9.50
CA ARG A 257 10.02 0.37 -9.39
C ARG A 257 11.41 0.39 -8.77
N GLY A 258 12.21 1.41 -9.07
CA GLY A 258 13.50 1.65 -8.45
C GLY A 258 13.38 1.77 -6.92
N ILE A 259 12.46 2.62 -6.45
CA ILE A 259 12.17 2.78 -5.02
C ILE A 259 11.68 1.48 -4.40
N VAL A 260 10.72 0.79 -5.02
CA VAL A 260 10.22 -0.49 -4.49
C VAL A 260 11.35 -1.52 -4.39
N LYS A 261 12.20 -1.64 -5.40
CA LYS A 261 13.37 -2.52 -5.36
C LYS A 261 14.31 -2.18 -4.19
N GLN A 262 14.57 -0.90 -3.95
CA GLN A 262 15.35 -0.45 -2.79
C GLN A 262 14.67 -0.83 -1.47
N GLN A 263 13.35 -0.66 -1.36
CA GLN A 263 12.58 -1.07 -0.18
C GLN A 263 12.68 -2.57 0.08
N PHE A 264 12.60 -3.41 -0.96
CA PHE A 264 12.79 -4.86 -0.82
C PHE A 264 14.20 -5.24 -0.38
N GLN A 265 15.23 -4.58 -0.92
CA GLN A 265 16.61 -4.82 -0.50
C GLN A 265 16.80 -4.43 0.98
N SER A 266 16.26 -3.29 1.37
CA SER A 266 16.26 -2.81 2.76
C SER A 266 15.49 -3.76 3.70
N MET A 267 14.34 -4.25 3.25
CA MET A 267 13.49 -5.22 3.96
C MET A 267 14.24 -6.52 4.27
N VAL A 268 14.91 -7.11 3.28
CA VAL A 268 15.67 -8.35 3.47
C VAL A 268 16.81 -8.15 4.46
N THR A 269 17.53 -7.03 4.37
CA THR A 269 18.59 -6.70 5.33
C THR A 269 18.02 -6.52 6.74
N PHE A 270 16.92 -5.77 6.88
CA PHE A 270 16.26 -5.51 8.15
C PHE A 270 15.76 -6.79 8.83
N LEU A 271 15.09 -7.68 8.08
CA LEU A 271 14.50 -8.90 8.63
C LEU A 271 15.53 -9.92 9.13
N LYS A 272 16.77 -9.83 8.66
CA LYS A 272 17.90 -10.68 9.07
C LYS A 272 18.54 -10.25 10.39
N ILE A 273 18.37 -8.99 10.81
CA ILE A 273 18.93 -8.47 12.06
C ILE A 273 18.34 -9.23 13.24
N ARG A 274 19.18 -9.73 14.15
CA ARG A 274 18.70 -10.48 15.33
C ARG A 274 18.25 -9.49 16.40
N LYS A 275 17.28 -9.92 17.22
CA LYS A 275 16.72 -9.08 18.29
C LYS A 275 17.78 -8.53 19.26
N ARG A 276 18.85 -9.28 19.51
CA ARG A 276 19.94 -8.89 20.43
C ARG A 276 20.87 -7.81 19.86
N ASP A 277 20.83 -7.59 18.55
CA ASP A 277 21.73 -6.67 17.86
C ASP A 277 21.16 -5.23 17.88
N TRP A 278 19.90 -5.06 18.32
CA TRP A 278 19.25 -3.77 18.52
C TRP A 278 19.65 -3.13 19.86
N SER A 279 20.01 -1.84 19.82
CA SER A 279 20.29 -1.01 20.98
C SER A 279 19.01 -0.61 21.72
N GLU A 280 17.94 -0.31 20.96
CA GLU A 280 16.61 -0.04 21.50
C GLU A 280 15.96 -1.32 22.05
N GLN A 281 15.21 -1.21 23.15
CA GLN A 281 14.53 -2.35 23.79
C GLN A 281 13.11 -1.99 24.22
N GLY A 282 12.28 -3.02 24.41
CA GLY A 282 10.92 -2.86 24.93
C GLY A 282 9.96 -2.22 23.93
N GLN A 283 9.19 -1.22 24.39
CA GLN A 283 8.09 -0.65 23.62
C GLN A 283 8.53 0.23 22.45
N SER A 284 9.65 0.97 22.58
CA SER A 284 10.19 1.81 21.51
C SER A 284 10.58 0.97 20.30
N LEU A 285 11.35 -0.11 20.54
CA LEU A 285 11.70 -1.08 19.52
C LEU A 285 10.44 -1.66 18.87
N LYS A 286 9.42 -2.02 19.66
CA LYS A 286 8.16 -2.55 19.12
C LYS A 286 7.46 -1.58 18.16
N VAL A 287 7.42 -0.29 18.50
CA VAL A 287 6.84 0.74 17.62
C VAL A 287 7.64 0.85 16.33
N ARG A 288 8.98 0.91 16.42
CA ARG A 288 9.87 0.99 15.26
C ARG A 288 9.73 -0.20 14.31
N ILE A 289 9.79 -1.41 14.86
CA ILE A 289 9.67 -2.64 14.06
C ILE A 289 8.31 -2.69 13.35
N ASN A 290 7.21 -2.37 14.04
CA ASN A 290 5.89 -2.34 13.41
C ASN A 290 5.78 -1.29 12.31
N ALA A 291 6.31 -0.07 12.51
CA ALA A 291 6.32 0.97 11.49
C ALA A 291 7.11 0.54 10.24
N LYS A 292 8.28 -0.09 10.44
CA LYS A 292 9.08 -0.65 9.33
C LYS A 292 8.34 -1.75 8.58
N LEU A 293 7.74 -2.70 9.29
CA LEU A 293 6.97 -3.78 8.68
C LEU A 293 5.76 -3.25 7.89
N ALA A 294 5.07 -2.22 8.39
CA ALA A 294 3.98 -1.57 7.68
C ALA A 294 4.45 -0.86 6.40
N ALA A 295 5.56 -0.11 6.44
CA ALA A 295 6.17 0.50 5.26
C ALA A 295 6.59 -0.56 4.21
N TYR A 296 7.17 -1.67 4.66
CA TYR A 296 7.52 -2.79 3.79
C TYR A 296 6.30 -3.49 3.20
N GLN A 297 5.20 -3.59 3.96
CA GLN A 297 3.95 -4.12 3.45
C GLN A 297 3.35 -3.20 2.39
N ALA A 298 3.41 -1.88 2.58
CA ALA A 298 3.02 -0.90 1.59
C ALA A 298 3.86 -1.03 0.30
N ALA A 299 5.18 -1.21 0.42
CA ALA A 299 6.06 -1.46 -0.72
C ALA A 299 5.70 -2.76 -1.46
N ALA A 300 5.38 -3.84 -0.73
CA ALA A 300 4.94 -5.09 -1.33
C ALA A 300 3.62 -4.93 -2.11
N ARG A 301 2.63 -4.23 -1.53
CA ARG A 301 1.37 -3.92 -2.22
C ARG A 301 1.58 -3.03 -3.46
N LEU A 302 2.46 -2.05 -3.36
CA LEU A 302 2.83 -1.19 -4.49
C LEU A 302 3.47 -1.99 -5.63
N GLN A 303 4.34 -2.97 -5.31
CA GLN A 303 4.92 -3.87 -6.31
C GLN A 303 3.83 -4.60 -7.10
N ILE A 304 2.78 -5.09 -6.43
CA ILE A 304 1.66 -5.80 -7.07
C ILE A 304 0.95 -4.88 -8.06
N LYS A 305 0.61 -3.65 -7.63
CA LYS A 305 -0.05 -2.66 -8.49
C LYS A 305 0.84 -2.25 -9.68
N ALA A 306 2.15 -2.09 -9.46
CA ALA A 306 3.11 -1.77 -10.51
C ALA A 306 3.38 -2.92 -11.49
N LEU A 307 3.09 -4.17 -11.10
CA LEU A 307 3.10 -5.34 -11.99
C LEU A 307 1.84 -5.38 -12.85
N ALA A 308 0.68 -5.01 -12.30
CA ALA A 308 -0.57 -4.94 -13.04
C ALA A 308 -0.55 -3.87 -14.15
N SER A 309 0.26 -2.82 -13.99
CA SER A 309 0.45 -1.77 -15.00
C SER A 309 1.52 -2.08 -16.07
N LEU A 310 2.08 -3.30 -16.09
CA LEU A 310 3.05 -3.70 -17.12
C LEU A 310 2.36 -3.97 -18.47
N ASP A 311 2.95 -3.43 -19.54
CA ASP A 311 2.57 -3.80 -20.90
C ASP A 311 2.95 -5.27 -21.21
N LEU A 312 2.03 -5.98 -21.85
CA LEU A 312 1.94 -7.44 -21.85
C LEU A 312 2.95 -8.13 -22.78
N ASP A 313 3.59 -7.44 -23.72
CA ASP A 313 4.26 -8.11 -24.86
C ASP A 313 5.78 -7.87 -25.00
N GLY A 314 6.44 -7.26 -24.02
CA GLY A 314 7.89 -6.99 -24.05
C GLY A 314 8.81 -8.12 -23.56
N LYS A 315 10.01 -8.26 -24.16
CA LYS A 315 11.15 -9.02 -23.57
C LYS A 315 11.63 -8.38 -22.26
N SER A 316 11.60 -7.05 -22.18
CA SER A 316 11.92 -6.27 -20.98
C SER A 316 10.93 -6.54 -19.85
N SER A 317 9.62 -6.61 -20.14
CA SER A 317 8.59 -6.89 -19.12
C SER A 317 8.73 -8.29 -18.52
N LYS A 318 9.17 -9.29 -19.30
CA LYS A 318 9.49 -10.64 -18.79
C LYS A 318 10.64 -10.61 -17.77
N LYS A 319 11.71 -9.89 -18.08
CA LYS A 319 12.87 -9.75 -17.17
C LYS A 319 12.47 -9.02 -15.88
N LEU A 320 11.63 -7.99 -15.99
CA LEU A 320 11.10 -7.25 -14.85
C LEU A 320 10.21 -8.13 -13.96
N LEU A 321 9.28 -8.89 -14.55
CA LEU A 321 8.43 -9.82 -13.81
C LEU A 321 9.26 -10.89 -13.08
N GLN A 322 10.28 -11.45 -13.73
CA GLN A 322 11.19 -12.40 -13.10
C GLN A 322 11.98 -11.78 -11.94
N GLY A 323 12.47 -10.54 -12.11
CA GLY A 323 13.16 -9.80 -11.05
C GLY A 323 12.25 -9.51 -9.85
N ALA A 324 11.02 -9.05 -10.10
CA ALA A 324 10.03 -8.80 -9.07
C ALA A 324 9.67 -10.08 -8.30
N LEU A 325 9.46 -11.19 -9.01
CA LEU A 325 9.19 -12.49 -8.41
C LEU A 325 10.34 -12.95 -7.50
N ALA A 326 11.59 -12.79 -7.95
CA ALA A 326 12.76 -13.11 -7.14
C ALA A 326 12.83 -12.26 -5.86
N SER A 327 12.54 -10.95 -5.95
CA SER A 327 12.48 -10.06 -4.78
C SER A 327 11.36 -10.44 -3.81
N LEU A 328 10.17 -10.78 -4.31
CA LEU A 328 9.03 -11.22 -3.49
C LEU A 328 9.34 -12.51 -2.73
N ILE A 329 9.88 -13.52 -3.41
CA ILE A 329 10.23 -14.80 -2.78
C ILE A 329 11.36 -14.60 -1.76
N GLY A 330 12.42 -13.86 -2.11
CA GLY A 330 13.51 -13.58 -1.18
C GLY A 330 13.08 -12.83 0.08
N ALA A 331 12.14 -11.88 -0.05
CA ALA A 331 11.55 -11.19 1.10
C ALA A 331 10.65 -12.11 1.93
N ALA A 332 9.89 -13.01 1.29
CA ALA A 332 9.05 -13.98 1.99
C ALA A 332 9.90 -14.98 2.79
N GLU A 333 10.99 -15.48 2.21
CA GLU A 333 11.98 -16.30 2.92
C GLU A 333 12.58 -15.54 4.11
N ALA A 334 12.95 -14.27 3.93
CA ALA A 334 13.48 -13.44 5.01
C ALA A 334 12.46 -13.27 6.16
N CYS A 335 11.17 -13.09 5.87
CA CYS A 335 10.11 -13.05 6.89
C CYS A 335 10.03 -14.36 7.67
N LEU A 336 10.04 -15.49 6.95
CA LEU A 336 9.91 -16.83 7.52
C LEU A 336 11.07 -17.15 8.49
N PHE A 337 12.29 -16.74 8.17
CA PHE A 337 13.47 -16.93 9.05
C PHE A 337 13.69 -15.80 10.05
N SER A 338 12.88 -14.74 10.02
CA SER A 338 13.07 -13.58 10.90
C SER A 338 12.73 -13.90 12.36
N VAL A 339 13.43 -13.23 13.28
CA VAL A 339 13.08 -13.20 14.70
C VAL A 339 11.70 -12.57 14.96
N TRP A 340 11.20 -11.79 13.99
CA TRP A 340 9.91 -11.09 14.05
C TRP A 340 8.73 -11.91 13.50
N ARG A 341 8.95 -13.14 13.01
CA ARG A 341 7.94 -13.95 12.32
C ARG A 341 6.64 -14.21 13.07
N LYS A 342 6.67 -14.16 14.41
CA LYS A 342 5.49 -14.37 15.28
C LYS A 342 4.68 -13.09 15.53
N TRP A 343 5.08 -11.96 14.94
CA TRP A 343 4.37 -10.70 15.09
C TRP A 343 3.33 -10.58 13.98
N ARG A 344 2.12 -10.15 14.34
CA ARG A 344 1.01 -9.95 13.40
C ARG A 344 1.41 -9.10 12.19
N ALA A 345 2.18 -8.02 12.38
CA ALA A 345 2.65 -7.18 11.28
C ALA A 345 3.58 -7.94 10.30
N CYS A 346 4.38 -8.89 10.79
CA CYS A 346 5.23 -9.72 9.94
C CYS A 346 4.42 -10.80 9.20
N GLU A 347 3.41 -11.36 9.84
CA GLU A 347 2.46 -12.29 9.23
C GLU A 347 1.67 -11.61 8.10
N GLU A 348 1.20 -10.38 8.33
CA GLU A 348 0.48 -9.57 7.34
C GLU A 348 1.38 -9.13 6.15
N LEU A 349 2.64 -8.79 6.43
CA LEU A 349 3.65 -8.55 5.40
C LEU A 349 3.87 -9.81 4.55
N PHE A 350 4.11 -10.94 5.20
CA PHE A 350 4.33 -12.23 4.54
C PHE A 350 3.14 -12.63 3.66
N SER A 351 1.91 -12.47 4.16
CA SER A 351 0.69 -12.70 3.39
C SER A 351 0.61 -11.78 2.16
N SER A 352 1.01 -10.51 2.29
CA SER A 352 1.04 -9.56 1.17
C SER A 352 2.09 -9.93 0.12
N LEU A 353 3.26 -10.41 0.54
CA LEU A 353 4.31 -10.92 -0.35
C LEU A 353 3.84 -12.15 -1.14
N LEU A 354 3.18 -13.09 -0.46
CA LEU A 354 2.61 -14.29 -1.08
C LEU A 354 1.48 -13.96 -2.07
N SER A 355 0.61 -13.01 -1.73
CA SER A 355 -0.40 -12.49 -2.67
C SER A 355 0.28 -11.92 -3.94
N GLY A 356 1.40 -11.21 -3.79
CA GLY A 356 2.18 -10.74 -4.93
C GLY A 356 2.81 -11.85 -5.76
N ILE A 357 3.26 -12.94 -5.13
CA ILE A 357 3.74 -14.14 -5.84
C ILE A 357 2.60 -14.76 -6.66
N SER A 358 1.40 -14.91 -6.06
CA SER A 358 0.20 -15.40 -6.75
C SER A 358 -0.16 -14.54 -7.97
N HIS A 359 -0.20 -13.21 -7.80
CA HIS A 359 -0.44 -12.28 -8.91
C HIS A 359 0.62 -12.37 -10.02
N ALA A 360 1.90 -12.49 -9.64
CA ALA A 360 2.98 -12.68 -10.61
C ALA A 360 2.90 -14.03 -11.33
N ALA A 361 2.33 -15.06 -10.70
CA ALA A 361 2.08 -16.38 -11.29
C ALA A 361 1.01 -16.33 -12.38
N VAL A 362 -0.06 -15.59 -12.11
CA VAL A 362 -1.22 -15.44 -13.01
C VAL A 362 -0.92 -14.47 -14.15
N ALA A 363 -0.04 -13.51 -13.93
CA ALA A 363 0.37 -12.53 -14.94
C ALA A 363 0.86 -13.19 -16.24
N ARG A 364 0.52 -12.57 -17.37
CA ARG A 364 0.89 -13.03 -18.72
C ARG A 364 0.49 -14.48 -18.99
N ASP A 365 -0.73 -14.86 -18.61
CA ASP A 365 -1.31 -16.19 -18.83
C ASP A 365 -0.45 -17.36 -18.30
N GLY A 366 0.35 -17.13 -17.26
CA GLY A 366 1.13 -18.21 -16.64
C GLY A 366 2.44 -18.55 -17.34
N GLN A 367 2.95 -17.71 -18.24
CA GLN A 367 4.25 -17.95 -18.88
C GLN A 367 5.42 -18.13 -17.89
N MET A 368 5.31 -17.57 -16.67
CA MET A 368 6.33 -17.69 -15.62
C MET A 368 6.06 -18.83 -14.63
N LEU A 369 4.96 -19.58 -14.80
CA LEU A 369 4.50 -20.59 -13.83
C LEU A 369 5.59 -21.60 -13.48
N ARG A 370 6.30 -22.13 -14.48
CA ARG A 370 7.40 -23.10 -14.23
C ARG A 370 8.54 -22.51 -13.40
N VAL A 371 8.99 -21.29 -13.72
CA VAL A 371 10.07 -20.62 -12.99
C VAL A 371 9.62 -20.31 -11.56
N LEU A 372 8.37 -19.90 -11.40
CA LEU A 372 7.77 -19.62 -10.12
C LEU A 372 7.68 -20.86 -9.25
N LEU A 373 7.12 -21.96 -9.75
CA LEU A 373 6.94 -23.19 -8.98
C LEU A 373 8.27 -23.75 -8.46
N ILE A 374 9.36 -23.66 -9.26
CA ILE A 374 10.70 -24.08 -8.81
C ILE A 374 11.15 -23.29 -7.58
N ARG A 375 10.96 -21.96 -7.57
CA ARG A 375 11.39 -21.09 -6.48
C ARG A 375 10.44 -21.16 -5.29
N PHE A 376 9.14 -21.21 -5.55
CA PHE A 376 8.10 -21.29 -4.55
C PHE A 376 8.16 -22.62 -3.78
N LYS A 377 8.56 -23.72 -4.42
CA LYS A 377 8.78 -25.03 -3.76
C LYS A 377 9.72 -24.92 -2.56
N SER A 378 10.83 -24.20 -2.70
CA SER A 378 11.78 -24.00 -1.60
C SER A 378 11.13 -23.29 -0.41
N LEU A 379 10.30 -22.28 -0.67
CA LEU A 379 9.55 -21.57 0.36
C LEU A 379 8.54 -22.50 1.06
N VAL A 380 7.78 -23.29 0.30
CA VAL A 380 6.82 -24.26 0.86
C VAL A 380 7.54 -25.28 1.76
N LEU A 381 8.63 -25.87 1.28
CA LEU A 381 9.42 -26.83 2.05
C LEU A 381 10.00 -26.21 3.33
N ALA A 382 10.50 -24.97 3.25
CA ALA A 382 11.01 -24.25 4.41
C ALA A 382 9.91 -23.94 5.43
N THR A 383 8.69 -23.64 4.98
CA THR A 383 7.53 -23.43 5.86
C THR A 383 7.11 -24.73 6.53
N CYS A 384 7.02 -25.83 5.78
CA CYS A 384 6.72 -27.16 6.33
C CYS A 384 7.79 -27.62 7.34
N ALA A 385 9.07 -27.38 7.09
CA ALA A 385 10.13 -27.73 8.05
C ALA A 385 10.02 -26.95 9.39
N GLN A 386 9.26 -25.85 9.42
CA GLN A 386 9.05 -25.06 10.63
C GLN A 386 7.77 -25.44 11.39
N THR A 387 6.88 -26.25 10.81
CA THR A 387 5.64 -26.66 11.50
C THR A 387 5.92 -27.46 12.78
N ASP A 388 7.04 -28.19 12.82
CA ASP A 388 7.50 -28.91 14.01
C ASP A 388 7.83 -27.96 15.19
N THR A 389 8.02 -26.67 14.92
CA THR A 389 8.25 -25.62 15.93
C THR A 389 6.99 -24.82 16.32
N TRP A 390 5.83 -25.11 15.70
CA TRP A 390 4.60 -24.29 15.83
C TRP A 390 3.53 -24.83 16.80
N GLY A 391 3.70 -26.00 17.42
CA GLY A 391 2.70 -26.56 18.33
C GLY A 391 1.46 -27.10 17.59
N SER A 392 0.32 -27.26 18.26
CA SER A 392 -0.86 -27.96 17.71
C SER A 392 -1.59 -27.23 16.57
N ASN A 393 -1.30 -25.94 16.32
CA ASN A 393 -1.89 -25.16 15.25
C ASN A 393 -0.77 -24.69 14.31
N GLN A 394 -0.89 -24.97 13.02
CA GLN A 394 0.18 -24.74 12.02
C GLN A 394 0.51 -23.25 11.76
N GLY A 395 -0.16 -22.29 12.41
CA GLY A 395 0.20 -20.87 12.40
C GLY A 395 -0.19 -20.11 11.12
N PRO A 396 -0.38 -18.79 11.19
CA PRO A 396 -0.95 -17.99 10.08
C PRO A 396 -0.05 -17.90 8.84
N MET A 397 1.27 -18.01 9.00
CA MET A 397 2.20 -18.09 7.86
C MET A 397 2.03 -19.39 7.08
N PHE A 398 1.82 -20.52 7.74
CA PHE A 398 1.52 -21.79 7.07
C PHE A 398 0.22 -21.71 6.28
N GLU A 399 -0.85 -21.20 6.90
CA GLU A 399 -2.15 -21.01 6.25
C GLU A 399 -2.01 -20.12 4.99
N SER A 400 -1.21 -19.06 5.07
CA SER A 400 -0.94 -18.19 3.92
C SER A 400 -0.21 -18.92 2.79
N VAL A 401 0.79 -19.75 3.10
CA VAL A 401 1.49 -20.58 2.10
C VAL A 401 0.56 -21.62 1.50
N LEU A 402 -0.25 -22.29 2.33
CA LEU A 402 -1.22 -23.27 1.87
C LEU A 402 -2.22 -22.64 0.90
N LYS A 403 -2.84 -21.52 1.28
CA LYS A 403 -3.76 -20.76 0.43
C LYS A 403 -3.11 -20.39 -0.91
N THR A 404 -1.90 -19.82 -0.86
CA THR A 404 -1.17 -19.41 -2.07
C THR A 404 -0.80 -20.60 -2.95
N SER A 405 -0.44 -21.73 -2.34
CA SER A 405 -0.17 -22.98 -3.06
C SER A 405 -1.42 -23.46 -3.79
N CYS A 406 -2.58 -23.46 -3.12
CA CYS A 406 -3.85 -23.81 -3.74
C CYS A 406 -4.20 -22.90 -4.92
N GLU A 407 -4.06 -21.57 -4.77
CA GLU A 407 -4.33 -20.61 -5.85
C GLU A 407 -3.45 -20.88 -7.09
N ILE A 408 -2.15 -21.05 -6.89
CA ILE A 408 -1.19 -21.28 -7.98
C ILE A 408 -1.41 -22.64 -8.64
N ILE A 409 -1.69 -23.69 -7.85
CA ILE A 409 -2.00 -25.03 -8.38
C ILE A 409 -3.30 -24.98 -9.19
N GLN A 410 -4.37 -24.37 -8.67
CA GLN A 410 -5.66 -24.26 -9.38
C GLN A 410 -5.50 -23.50 -10.70
N PHE A 411 -4.78 -22.38 -10.69
CA PHE A 411 -4.50 -21.62 -11.90
C PHE A 411 -3.68 -22.45 -12.90
N GLY A 412 -2.58 -23.04 -12.44
CA GLY A 412 -1.69 -23.83 -13.28
C GLY A 412 -2.36 -25.07 -13.87
N TRP A 413 -3.21 -25.76 -13.10
CA TRP A 413 -3.95 -26.94 -13.55
C TRP A 413 -4.81 -26.66 -14.79
N ASN A 414 -5.39 -25.46 -14.85
CA ASN A 414 -6.24 -25.02 -15.96
C ASN A 414 -5.44 -24.47 -17.15
N LYS A 415 -4.19 -24.03 -16.95
CA LYS A 415 -3.38 -23.33 -17.96
C LYS A 415 -2.24 -24.17 -18.53
N ASP A 416 -1.39 -24.71 -17.67
CA ASP A 416 -0.28 -25.59 -18.01
C ASP A 416 -0.05 -26.59 -16.87
N ARG A 417 -0.54 -27.81 -17.08
CA ARG A 417 -0.53 -28.88 -16.07
C ARG A 417 0.86 -29.43 -15.81
N SER A 418 1.76 -29.45 -16.80
CA SER A 418 3.06 -30.13 -16.66
C SER A 418 3.95 -29.56 -15.55
N PRO A 419 4.11 -28.23 -15.41
CA PRO A 419 4.82 -27.63 -14.28
C PRO A 419 4.19 -27.94 -12.92
N VAL A 420 2.86 -28.02 -12.85
CA VAL A 420 2.12 -28.34 -11.62
C VAL A 420 2.35 -29.78 -11.20
N ASP A 421 2.26 -30.73 -12.13
CA ASP A 421 2.55 -32.14 -11.86
C ASP A 421 3.99 -32.30 -11.33
N THR A 422 4.98 -31.63 -11.97
CA THR A 422 6.38 -31.66 -11.52
C THR A 422 6.56 -31.06 -10.11
N PHE A 423 5.81 -30.00 -9.81
CA PHE A 423 5.84 -29.34 -8.51
C PHE A 423 5.29 -30.25 -7.40
N ILE A 424 4.13 -30.87 -7.63
CA ILE A 424 3.47 -31.80 -6.69
C ILE A 424 4.35 -33.04 -6.47
N MET A 425 4.83 -33.65 -7.56
CA MET A 425 5.67 -34.85 -7.49
C MET A 425 7.01 -34.60 -6.81
N GLY A 426 7.49 -33.36 -6.82
CA GLY A 426 8.72 -32.99 -6.15
C GLY A 426 8.65 -32.92 -4.63
N PHE A 427 7.48 -33.11 -3.99
CA PHE A 427 7.41 -33.12 -2.53
C PHE A 427 7.84 -34.49 -1.96
N PRO A 428 8.61 -34.52 -0.84
CA PRO A 428 9.19 -35.77 -0.29
C PRO A 428 8.17 -36.88 0.05
N ILE A 429 6.91 -36.53 0.26
CA ILE A 429 5.82 -37.49 0.52
C ILE A 429 5.48 -38.28 -0.76
N CYS A 430 5.50 -37.63 -1.92
CA CYS A 430 5.33 -38.28 -3.23
C CYS A 430 6.57 -39.07 -3.65
N GLU A 431 7.77 -38.71 -3.18
CA GLU A 431 9.00 -39.47 -3.45
C GLU A 431 9.11 -40.74 -2.58
N ARG A 432 8.55 -40.75 -1.36
CA ARG A 432 8.52 -41.93 -0.48
C ARG A 432 7.46 -42.96 -0.86
N ASN A 433 6.32 -42.51 -1.38
CA ASN A 433 5.29 -43.37 -1.92
C ASN A 433 5.61 -43.62 -3.41
N GLY A 434 6.57 -44.49 -3.67
CA GLY A 434 6.84 -44.99 -5.02
C GLY A 434 5.54 -45.43 -5.67
N TYR A 435 5.33 -45.01 -6.92
CA TYR A 435 4.16 -45.35 -7.71
C TYR A 435 3.98 -46.88 -7.80
N ASP A 436 3.12 -47.40 -6.96
CA ASP A 436 2.33 -48.59 -7.17
C ASP A 436 0.95 -48.30 -6.59
N GLU A 437 0.22 -47.33 -7.18
CA GLU A 437 -1.24 -47.37 -7.26
C GLU A 437 -1.74 -46.26 -8.18
N GLU A 438 -2.51 -46.69 -9.17
CA GLU A 438 -3.14 -45.89 -10.20
C GLU A 438 -4.07 -44.82 -9.58
N VAL A 439 -3.94 -43.58 -10.06
CA VAL A 439 -5.02 -42.62 -10.31
C VAL A 439 -6.30 -42.79 -9.46
N SER A 440 -6.22 -42.55 -8.14
CA SER A 440 -7.43 -42.44 -7.31
C SER A 440 -7.28 -41.57 -6.06
N PHE A 441 -6.63 -40.40 -6.19
CA PHE A 441 -6.74 -39.31 -5.21
C PHE A 441 -7.12 -38.00 -5.90
N ILE A 442 -8.29 -38.00 -6.52
CA ILE A 442 -9.03 -36.78 -6.83
C ILE A 442 -10.38 -36.92 -6.13
N LEU A 443 -10.63 -36.00 -5.18
CA LEU A 443 -11.88 -35.72 -4.44
C LEU A 443 -12.14 -36.63 -3.21
N PRO A 444 -12.44 -36.02 -2.03
CA PRO A 444 -13.61 -35.17 -1.88
C PRO A 444 -13.34 -33.85 -1.15
N PHE A 445 -13.42 -32.75 -1.88
CA PHE A 445 -13.83 -31.46 -1.31
C PHE A 445 -14.82 -30.84 -2.30
N THR A 446 -16.07 -31.32 -2.21
CA THR A 446 -17.26 -30.53 -2.51
C THR A 446 -17.68 -29.78 -1.26
#